data_AF-A0A2V9HN25-F1
#
_entry.id   AF-A0A2V9HN25-F1
#
_cell.length_a   1.000
_cell.length_b   1.000
_cell.length_c   1.000
_cell.angle_alpha   90.00
_cell.angle_beta   90.00
_cell.angle_gamma   90.00
#
_symmetry.space_group_name_H-M   'P 1'
#
loop_
_entity.id
_entity.type
_entity.pdbx_description
1 polymer ?
#
loop_
_entity_poly.entity_id
_entity_poly.type
_entity_poly.pdbx_seq_one_letter_code
_entity_poly.pdbx_strand_id
1 'polypeptide(L)'
;MNIRFQHGFFPAVRRLALFHVLAILFFLAPLAPPVFAAEAKEPAAIERTQPSEPGSQHASVVRSGMTSTKDGLTLRLTADLGSVNIVPLEVGAAPVVRYTVHIETDARGPAAQQLLDAYSLKAKAVSSGVEITGMLSPQAARSADAQFWVQFEVAVPRGYNIEVNTEAGDITTGDIGGTAALHTQGGNIKTGRIAGSGLRDASLGRSAAKLETEGGHIQVLDVAGDLTAFTGGGHINVGNIAGDASLRTGGGHIRAGQIGGRAELETAGGNITVAHAGNFVSVRTGGGQIDFGEVRGSVHAQTGGGGIRVMYVSGPMELESSSGSICLTRVAGALQAATSGGTITAWINPDPPSGGGNVRLAGASQLASGNGDILVFLPRNLAATIDATVANGGEPHIEADPALHLTMQASANGSGPLHAMAVLNGGGAPLKLRTTSGKIRLQFLDSEIALHESLVREQVDRLNKRLTEIGFSQAPFPFEVGPTTPALPEAPVHPQAKADWLESWLVNLEITFRGGITEDPDDFQKRLVNFPKPSYPALAQRAGLQGIVKLQVRVKKDGSIEVQKLLEGDPALAEAAIAVVKQWRAKPASINGKQVEVISTVTFNFQLH
;
A
#
# COMPACT_ATOMS: atom_id res chain seq x y z
N MET A 1 -22.16 25.54 58.38
CA MET A 1 -23.12 26.26 57.51
C MET A 1 -23.93 25.18 56.77
N ASN A 2 -24.96 24.57 57.39
CA ASN A 2 -26.39 24.88 57.24
C ASN A 2 -26.74 25.31 55.79
N ILE A 3 -27.63 24.65 55.03
CA ILE A 3 -29.07 24.46 55.31
C ILE A 3 -29.64 23.22 54.55
N ARG A 4 -30.59 22.54 55.23
CA ARG A 4 -31.55 21.49 54.81
C ARG A 4 -32.74 22.04 53.99
N PHE A 5 -33.40 21.19 53.20
CA PHE A 5 -34.88 20.95 53.10
C PHE A 5 -35.06 19.76 52.10
N GLN A 6 -35.49 18.52 52.42
CA GLN A 6 -36.77 17.97 52.95
C GLN A 6 -38.02 18.50 52.22
N HIS A 7 -39.03 17.74 51.78
CA HIS A 7 -39.56 16.38 52.09
C HIS A 7 -40.44 15.91 50.90
N GLY A 8 -40.55 14.61 50.57
CA GLY A 8 -41.65 13.69 51.00
C GLY A 8 -42.73 13.58 49.89
N PHE A 9 -43.42 12.49 49.55
CA PHE A 9 -43.82 11.27 50.25
C PHE A 9 -44.33 10.22 49.20
N PHE A 10 -44.07 8.93 49.44
CA PHE A 10 -44.77 7.75 48.90
C PHE A 10 -46.20 7.63 49.55
N PRO A 11 -47.19 6.83 49.07
CA PRO A 11 -47.03 5.39 48.82
C PRO A 11 -47.92 4.72 47.73
N ALA A 12 -47.62 3.44 47.51
CA ALA A 12 -48.33 2.46 46.70
C ALA A 12 -49.70 2.06 47.28
N VAL A 13 -50.56 1.40 46.46
CA VAL A 13 -51.22 0.09 46.71
C VAL A 13 -52.37 -0.22 45.73
N ARG A 14 -52.28 -1.41 45.11
CA ARG A 14 -53.28 -2.42 44.66
C ARG A 14 -54.54 -2.08 43.80
N ARG A 15 -54.55 -2.75 42.64
CA ARG A 15 -55.51 -3.77 42.10
C ARG A 15 -57.05 -3.56 42.17
N LEU A 16 -57.62 -3.95 41.01
CA LEU A 16 -58.90 -4.64 40.72
C LEU A 16 -60.09 -3.81 40.18
N ALA A 17 -60.32 -3.99 38.86
CA ALA A 17 -61.53 -4.54 38.22
C ALA A 17 -62.91 -3.84 38.30
N LEU A 18 -63.52 -3.73 37.09
CA LEU A 18 -64.86 -4.19 36.67
C LEU A 18 -65.99 -3.15 36.32
N PHE A 19 -66.54 -3.37 35.11
CA PHE A 19 -67.91 -3.17 34.57
C PHE A 19 -68.48 -1.81 34.11
N HIS A 20 -68.85 -1.75 32.80
CA HIS A 20 -70.22 -1.63 32.18
C HIS A 20 -70.00 -1.44 30.64
N VAL A 21 -70.37 -2.31 29.68
CA VAL A 21 -71.66 -2.89 29.18
C VAL A 21 -72.57 -1.93 28.38
N LEU A 22 -72.65 -2.14 27.05
CA LEU A 22 -73.85 -2.13 26.16
C LEU A 22 -73.39 -2.58 24.73
N ALA A 23 -73.64 -3.79 24.20
CA ALA A 23 -74.86 -4.44 23.64
C ALA A 23 -75.38 -3.83 22.31
N ILE A 24 -75.88 -4.50 21.25
CA ILE A 24 -76.16 -5.90 20.80
C ILE A 24 -76.62 -5.82 19.30
N LEU A 25 -76.37 -6.85 18.46
CA LEU A 25 -77.25 -7.47 17.40
C LEU A 25 -76.39 -8.31 16.41
N PHE A 26 -76.18 -9.63 16.50
CA PHE A 26 -77.03 -10.85 16.37
C PHE A 26 -77.55 -11.19 14.95
N PHE A 27 -77.01 -12.27 14.35
CA PHE A 27 -77.78 -13.31 13.64
C PHE A 27 -77.06 -14.69 13.65
N LEU A 28 -77.83 -15.72 14.02
CA LEU A 28 -77.59 -17.19 14.16
C LEU A 28 -77.11 -17.89 12.85
N ALA A 29 -76.61 -19.14 12.72
CA ALA A 29 -76.16 -20.35 13.48
C ALA A 29 -75.84 -21.44 12.38
N PRO A 30 -75.36 -22.70 12.60
CA PRO A 30 -75.19 -23.50 13.83
C PRO A 30 -73.83 -24.22 14.03
N LEU A 31 -73.70 -24.85 15.22
CA LEU A 31 -72.53 -25.54 15.79
C LEU A 31 -72.25 -26.96 15.24
N ALA A 32 -70.97 -27.35 15.26
CA ALA A 32 -70.47 -28.72 15.41
C ALA A 32 -69.25 -28.75 16.37
N PRO A 33 -68.96 -29.88 17.08
CA PRO A 33 -68.11 -29.92 18.30
C PRO A 33 -66.59 -30.03 18.04
N PRO A 34 -65.71 -29.91 19.08
CA PRO A 34 -64.32 -29.50 18.93
C PRO A 34 -63.36 -30.67 18.68
N VAL A 35 -62.26 -30.39 17.96
CA VAL A 35 -61.10 -31.29 17.83
C VAL A 35 -59.88 -30.58 18.39
N PHE A 36 -59.17 -31.26 19.30
CA PHE A 36 -57.92 -30.82 19.92
C PHE A 36 -56.75 -30.86 18.91
N ALA A 37 -55.88 -29.85 19.03
CA ALA A 37 -54.44 -29.79 18.75
C ALA A 37 -53.86 -30.45 17.48
N ALA A 38 -53.25 -29.64 16.61
CA ALA A 38 -52.14 -30.07 15.78
C ALA A 38 -51.00 -29.05 15.86
N GLU A 39 -49.84 -29.63 16.10
CA GLU A 39 -48.54 -29.09 16.49
C GLU A 39 -47.88 -28.27 15.38
N ALA A 40 -46.93 -27.41 15.77
CA ALA A 40 -46.17 -26.57 14.85
C ALA A 40 -45.45 -27.42 13.79
N LYS A 41 -45.61 -27.02 12.53
CA LYS A 41 -45.08 -27.69 11.35
C LYS A 41 -43.54 -27.66 11.35
N GLU A 42 -42.91 -28.83 11.46
CA GLU A 42 -41.48 -29.04 11.20
C GLU A 42 -41.07 -28.47 9.83
N PRO A 43 -39.89 -27.84 9.70
CA PRO A 43 -39.34 -27.50 8.40
C PRO A 43 -38.94 -28.76 7.62
N ALA A 44 -38.96 -28.62 6.29
CA ALA A 44 -38.99 -29.66 5.28
C ALA A 44 -37.90 -30.75 5.36
N ALA A 45 -38.28 -31.92 4.86
CA ALA A 45 -37.52 -33.16 4.83
C ALA A 45 -36.11 -33.02 4.25
N ILE A 46 -35.17 -33.68 4.95
CA ILE A 46 -33.79 -33.92 4.54
C ILE A 46 -33.80 -34.84 3.31
N GLU A 47 -33.36 -34.35 2.16
CA GLU A 47 -33.18 -35.18 0.97
C GLU A 47 -31.89 -35.99 1.11
N ARG A 48 -32.03 -37.30 1.38
CA ARG A 48 -30.92 -38.27 1.43
C ARG A 48 -30.59 -38.72 0.00
N THR A 49 -29.58 -38.14 -0.63
CA THR A 49 -29.05 -38.66 -1.91
C THR A 49 -28.17 -39.90 -1.69
N GLN A 50 -28.21 -40.80 -2.68
CA GLN A 50 -27.68 -42.17 -2.69
C GLN A 50 -26.16 -42.27 -2.41
N PRO A 51 -25.68 -43.44 -1.92
CA PRO A 51 -24.25 -43.73 -1.75
C PRO A 51 -23.50 -43.60 -3.08
N SER A 52 -22.31 -42.99 -3.03
CA SER A 52 -21.43 -42.73 -4.17
C SER A 52 -20.93 -44.00 -4.88
N GLU A 53 -20.49 -43.80 -6.13
CA GLU A 53 -19.96 -44.76 -7.11
C GLU A 53 -18.97 -45.81 -6.57
N PRO A 54 -18.88 -47.01 -7.19
CA PRO A 54 -18.05 -48.11 -6.72
C PRO A 54 -16.57 -47.84 -6.98
N GLY A 55 -15.92 -47.14 -6.04
CA GLY A 55 -14.48 -46.84 -6.08
C GLY A 55 -13.96 -46.02 -4.91
N SER A 56 -14.80 -45.31 -4.15
CA SER A 56 -14.36 -44.49 -3.01
C SER A 56 -14.17 -45.35 -1.75
N GLN A 57 -12.96 -45.36 -1.18
CA GLN A 57 -12.65 -46.05 0.08
C GLN A 57 -13.26 -45.38 1.33
N HIS A 58 -14.00 -44.28 1.16
CA HIS A 58 -14.61 -43.48 2.23
C HIS A 58 -16.14 -43.58 2.20
N ALA A 59 -16.77 -43.48 3.36
CA ALA A 59 -18.20 -43.28 3.49
C ALA A 59 -18.51 -41.78 3.47
N SER A 60 -19.55 -41.37 2.74
CA SER A 60 -19.92 -39.97 2.59
C SER A 60 -21.43 -39.75 2.76
N VAL A 61 -21.80 -38.55 3.21
CA VAL A 61 -23.18 -38.07 3.20
C VAL A 61 -23.19 -36.60 2.80
N VAL A 62 -24.17 -36.22 1.98
CA VAL A 62 -24.40 -34.83 1.59
C VAL A 62 -25.67 -34.34 2.27
N ARG A 63 -25.59 -33.16 2.89
CA ARG A 63 -26.74 -32.49 3.51
C ARG A 63 -26.90 -31.11 2.91
N SER A 64 -28.02 -30.87 2.25
CA SER A 64 -28.31 -29.60 1.59
C SER A 64 -29.59 -28.95 2.16
N GLY A 65 -29.73 -27.65 1.93
CA GLY A 65 -30.93 -26.92 2.28
C GLY A 65 -30.94 -25.51 1.74
N MET A 66 -32.11 -24.87 1.85
CA MET A 66 -32.32 -23.50 1.41
C MET A 66 -33.15 -22.72 2.43
N THR A 67 -32.72 -21.50 2.70
CA THR A 67 -33.39 -20.58 3.62
C THR A 67 -33.68 -19.26 2.91
N SER A 68 -34.95 -18.86 2.88
CA SER A 68 -35.35 -17.56 2.31
C SER A 68 -34.90 -16.41 3.20
N THR A 69 -34.47 -15.30 2.60
CA THR A 69 -33.84 -14.21 3.34
C THR A 69 -33.93 -12.87 2.60
N LYS A 70 -33.18 -11.84 3.01
CA LYS A 70 -33.20 -10.49 2.41
C LYS A 70 -31.79 -9.93 2.28
N ASP A 71 -31.54 -9.11 1.26
CA ASP A 71 -30.26 -8.44 1.08
C ASP A 71 -29.87 -7.56 2.28
N GLY A 72 -28.56 -7.42 2.50
CA GLY A 72 -27.99 -6.60 3.58
C GLY A 72 -27.96 -7.26 4.96
N LEU A 73 -28.39 -8.52 5.07
CA LEU A 73 -28.35 -9.30 6.30
C LEU A 73 -27.02 -10.07 6.46
N THR A 74 -26.88 -10.82 7.55
CA THR A 74 -25.64 -11.53 7.90
C THR A 74 -25.80 -13.04 7.79
N LEU A 75 -24.85 -13.72 7.15
CA LEU A 75 -24.63 -15.15 7.34
C LEU A 75 -23.72 -15.34 8.55
N ARG A 76 -24.17 -16.09 9.55
CA ARG A 76 -23.30 -16.59 10.64
C ARG A 76 -23.13 -18.09 10.47
N LEU A 77 -21.91 -18.52 10.18
CA LEU A 77 -21.53 -19.93 10.10
C LEU A 77 -20.57 -20.25 11.24
N THR A 78 -20.95 -21.20 12.09
CA THR A 78 -20.07 -21.75 13.12
C THR A 78 -19.86 -23.23 12.86
N ALA A 79 -18.60 -23.64 12.71
CA ALA A 79 -18.21 -25.03 12.53
C ALA A 79 -17.09 -25.38 13.52
N ASP A 80 -17.11 -26.59 14.07
CA ASP A 80 -15.95 -27.15 14.79
C ASP A 80 -14.91 -27.71 13.80
N LEU A 81 -15.38 -28.30 12.70
CA LEU A 81 -14.56 -28.91 11.68
C LEU A 81 -15.08 -28.52 10.31
N GLY A 82 -14.17 -28.17 9.41
CA GLY A 82 -14.43 -28.18 7.98
C GLY A 82 -14.00 -26.92 7.24
N SER A 83 -13.65 -27.13 5.99
CA SER A 83 -13.37 -26.05 5.06
C SER A 83 -14.68 -25.41 4.61
N VAL A 84 -14.67 -24.10 4.46
CA VAL A 84 -15.85 -23.30 4.12
C VAL A 84 -15.59 -22.60 2.79
N ASN A 85 -16.47 -22.83 1.82
CA ASN A 85 -16.47 -22.14 0.54
C ASN A 85 -17.76 -21.32 0.41
N ILE A 86 -17.63 -20.01 0.29
CA ILE A 86 -18.76 -19.09 0.16
C ILE A 86 -18.73 -18.43 -1.21
N VAL A 87 -19.81 -18.60 -1.96
CA VAL A 87 -19.97 -18.02 -3.29
C VAL A 87 -21.13 -17.02 -3.31
N PRO A 88 -20.95 -15.84 -3.93
CA PRO A 88 -22.07 -14.93 -4.14
C PRO A 88 -23.03 -15.50 -5.18
N LEU A 89 -24.33 -15.29 -4.97
CA LEU A 89 -25.36 -15.59 -5.96
C LEU A 89 -25.23 -14.71 -7.21
N GLU A 90 -25.76 -15.22 -8.33
CA GLU A 90 -25.85 -14.49 -9.59
C GLU A 90 -26.71 -13.23 -9.47
N VAL A 91 -26.43 -12.24 -10.31
CA VAL A 91 -27.18 -10.98 -10.34
C VAL A 91 -28.64 -11.28 -10.69
N GLY A 92 -29.58 -10.79 -9.86
CA GLY A 92 -31.02 -10.98 -10.07
C GLY A 92 -31.56 -12.32 -9.54
N ALA A 93 -30.74 -13.16 -8.91
CA ALA A 93 -31.23 -14.34 -8.21
C ALA A 93 -32.08 -13.95 -6.98
N ALA A 94 -33.07 -14.78 -6.65
CA ALA A 94 -33.88 -14.58 -5.44
C ALA A 94 -32.98 -14.59 -4.17
N PRO A 95 -33.27 -13.75 -3.15
CA PRO A 95 -32.47 -13.66 -1.95
C PRO A 95 -32.69 -14.88 -1.05
N VAL A 96 -31.90 -15.92 -1.30
CA VAL A 96 -31.89 -17.17 -0.54
C VAL A 96 -30.46 -17.48 -0.10
N VAL A 97 -30.29 -18.12 1.05
CA VAL A 97 -29.04 -18.81 1.37
C VAL A 97 -29.22 -20.27 1.00
N ARG A 98 -28.37 -20.78 0.11
CA ARG A 98 -28.29 -22.20 -0.22
C ARG A 98 -27.03 -22.76 0.41
N TYR A 99 -27.13 -23.91 1.05
CA TYR A 99 -25.97 -24.59 1.60
C TYR A 99 -25.98 -26.05 1.20
N THR A 100 -24.79 -26.57 0.93
CA THR A 100 -24.50 -27.98 0.72
C THR A 100 -23.32 -28.32 1.60
N VAL A 101 -23.46 -29.35 2.43
CA VAL A 101 -22.41 -29.82 3.33
C VAL A 101 -22.07 -31.24 2.96
N HIS A 102 -20.84 -31.45 2.49
CA HIS A 102 -20.28 -32.75 2.20
C HIS A 102 -19.53 -33.24 3.43
N ILE A 103 -19.89 -34.41 3.93
CA ILE A 103 -19.32 -35.00 5.13
C ILE A 103 -18.76 -36.36 4.74
N GLU A 104 -17.47 -36.59 5.00
CA GLU A 104 -16.77 -37.82 4.63
C GLU A 104 -15.98 -38.38 5.82
N THR A 105 -15.84 -39.70 5.85
CA THR A 105 -15.00 -40.40 6.82
C THR A 105 -14.38 -41.65 6.21
N ASP A 106 -13.16 -41.98 6.65
CA ASP A 106 -12.47 -43.23 6.30
C ASP A 106 -12.91 -44.43 7.16
N ALA A 107 -13.73 -44.18 8.19
CA ALA A 107 -14.36 -45.21 8.99
C ALA A 107 -15.19 -46.16 8.10
N ARG A 108 -15.29 -47.42 8.51
CA ARG A 108 -15.95 -48.48 7.72
C ARG A 108 -17.11 -49.11 8.46
N GLY A 109 -18.06 -49.64 7.69
CA GLY A 109 -19.19 -50.40 8.21
C GLY A 109 -20.09 -49.56 9.13
N PRO A 110 -20.68 -50.16 10.18
CA PRO A 110 -21.62 -49.46 11.07
C PRO A 110 -21.03 -48.25 11.80
N ALA A 111 -19.72 -48.27 12.08
CA ALA A 111 -19.04 -47.16 12.73
C ALA A 111 -19.03 -45.89 11.86
N ALA A 112 -18.90 -46.05 10.54
CA ALA A 112 -18.97 -44.94 9.59
C ALA A 112 -20.32 -44.23 9.66
N GLN A 113 -21.41 -45.01 9.60
CA GLN A 113 -22.77 -44.46 9.65
C GLN A 113 -23.04 -43.75 10.98
N GLN A 114 -22.58 -44.33 12.09
CA GLN A 114 -22.71 -43.70 13.42
C GLN A 114 -22.00 -42.35 13.49
N LEU A 115 -20.80 -42.22 12.91
CA LEU A 115 -20.07 -40.95 12.88
C LEU A 115 -20.76 -39.91 11.99
N LEU A 116 -21.20 -40.32 10.79
CA LEU A 116 -21.93 -39.44 9.87
C LEU A 116 -23.26 -38.95 10.47
N ASP A 117 -23.95 -39.79 11.22
CA ASP A 117 -25.21 -39.43 11.91
C ASP A 117 -24.96 -38.57 13.16
N ALA A 118 -23.83 -38.75 13.84
CA ALA A 118 -23.44 -37.97 15.02
C ALA A 118 -23.09 -36.51 14.69
N TYR A 119 -22.84 -36.18 13.41
CA TYR A 119 -22.62 -34.80 12.98
C TYR A 119 -23.93 -34.01 12.97
N SER A 120 -24.02 -32.98 13.80
CA SER A 120 -25.19 -32.10 13.89
C SER A 120 -25.04 -30.92 12.93
N LEU A 121 -25.97 -30.80 11.99
CA LEU A 121 -26.09 -29.63 11.11
C LEU A 121 -27.43 -28.96 11.34
N LYS A 122 -27.42 -27.70 11.73
CA LYS A 122 -28.63 -26.89 11.96
C LYS A 122 -28.54 -25.61 11.14
N ALA A 123 -29.58 -25.30 10.38
CA ALA A 123 -29.72 -24.03 9.68
C ALA A 123 -31.06 -23.40 10.05
N LYS A 124 -31.06 -22.11 10.41
CA LYS A 124 -32.28 -21.37 10.76
C LYS A 124 -32.25 -19.95 10.23
N ALA A 125 -33.40 -19.47 9.79
CA ALA A 125 -33.63 -18.06 9.53
C ALA A 125 -33.80 -17.33 10.87
N VAL A 126 -33.07 -16.22 11.04
CA VAL A 126 -33.22 -15.30 12.17
C VAL A 126 -33.47 -13.89 11.65
N SER A 127 -33.90 -12.98 12.51
CA SER A 127 -34.17 -11.58 12.10
C SER A 127 -32.96 -10.87 11.51
N SER A 128 -31.75 -11.28 11.89
CA SER A 128 -30.47 -10.72 11.42
C SER A 128 -29.90 -11.43 10.18
N GLY A 129 -30.55 -12.46 9.65
CA GLY A 129 -30.10 -13.22 8.48
C GLY A 129 -30.24 -14.73 8.64
N VAL A 130 -29.17 -15.48 8.41
CA VAL A 130 -29.17 -16.94 8.46
C VAL A 130 -28.04 -17.44 9.36
N GLU A 131 -28.37 -18.35 10.27
CA GLU A 131 -27.40 -19.03 11.14
C GLU A 131 -27.27 -20.49 10.71
N ILE A 132 -26.04 -20.92 10.44
CA ILE A 132 -25.67 -22.30 10.13
C ILE A 132 -24.69 -22.77 11.22
N THR A 133 -24.97 -23.90 11.84
CA THR A 133 -24.13 -24.50 12.87
C THR A 133 -23.84 -25.95 12.51
N GLY A 134 -22.56 -26.28 12.36
CA GLY A 134 -22.05 -27.64 12.19
C GLY A 134 -21.22 -28.04 13.41
N MET A 135 -21.58 -29.12 14.08
CA MET A 135 -20.86 -29.62 15.25
C MET A 135 -20.82 -31.15 15.27
N LEU A 136 -19.63 -31.72 15.42
CA LEU A 136 -19.43 -33.10 15.78
C LEU A 136 -19.47 -33.24 17.30
N SER A 137 -20.25 -34.20 17.82
CA SER A 137 -20.32 -34.40 19.27
C SER A 137 -18.93 -34.80 19.84
N PRO A 138 -18.51 -34.26 21.01
CA PRO A 138 -17.19 -34.57 21.59
C PRO A 138 -16.99 -36.06 21.91
N GLN A 139 -18.08 -36.78 22.16
CA GLN A 139 -18.05 -38.23 22.38
C GLN A 139 -17.73 -38.98 21.07
N ALA A 140 -18.36 -38.59 19.96
CA ALA A 140 -18.09 -39.16 18.64
C ALA A 140 -16.67 -38.87 18.16
N ALA A 141 -16.18 -37.64 18.37
CA ALA A 141 -14.82 -37.23 18.02
C ALA A 141 -13.74 -38.03 18.77
N ARG A 142 -14.01 -38.46 20.02
CA ARG A 142 -13.09 -39.27 20.83
C ARG A 142 -13.19 -40.77 20.55
N SER A 143 -14.32 -41.25 20.04
CA SER A 143 -14.55 -42.66 19.72
C SER A 143 -14.08 -43.05 18.31
N ALA A 144 -13.80 -42.07 17.46
CA ALA A 144 -13.38 -42.26 16.09
C ALA A 144 -11.85 -42.38 16.02
N ASP A 145 -11.33 -43.59 15.86
CA ASP A 145 -9.96 -43.82 15.35
C ASP A 145 -9.97 -43.68 13.82
N ALA A 146 -10.58 -42.61 13.33
CA ALA A 146 -10.96 -42.39 11.95
C ALA A 146 -10.85 -40.90 11.60
N GLN A 147 -10.42 -40.63 10.38
CA GLN A 147 -10.39 -39.29 9.83
C GLN A 147 -11.79 -38.84 9.42
N PHE A 148 -12.05 -37.54 9.58
CA PHE A 148 -13.35 -36.93 9.35
C PHE A 148 -13.15 -35.62 8.61
N TRP A 149 -13.81 -35.46 7.47
CA TRP A 149 -13.71 -34.28 6.62
C TRP A 149 -15.10 -33.67 6.41
N VAL A 150 -15.16 -32.35 6.50
CA VAL A 150 -16.39 -31.58 6.26
C VAL A 150 -16.06 -30.45 5.29
N GLN A 151 -16.88 -30.31 4.25
CA GLN A 151 -16.80 -29.22 3.30
C GLN A 151 -18.15 -28.51 3.23
N PHE A 152 -18.16 -27.23 3.59
CA PHE A 152 -19.32 -26.37 3.41
C PHE A 152 -19.22 -25.64 2.07
N GLU A 153 -20.28 -25.71 1.29
CA GLU A 153 -20.50 -24.87 0.11
C GLU A 153 -21.75 -24.04 0.36
N VAL A 154 -21.58 -22.73 0.50
CA VAL A 154 -22.66 -21.81 0.84
C VAL A 154 -22.79 -20.73 -0.21
N ALA A 155 -23.95 -20.64 -0.86
CA ALA A 155 -24.27 -19.55 -1.75
C ALA A 155 -25.10 -18.49 -1.02
N VAL A 156 -24.64 -17.23 -1.07
CA VAL A 156 -25.23 -16.10 -0.35
C VAL A 156 -25.59 -14.95 -1.29
N PRO A 157 -26.61 -14.14 -0.98
CA PRO A 157 -26.88 -12.93 -1.74
C PRO A 157 -25.70 -11.95 -1.65
N ARG A 158 -25.43 -11.19 -2.73
CA ARG A 158 -24.21 -10.37 -2.86
C ARG A 158 -24.03 -9.32 -1.77
N GLY A 159 -25.11 -8.74 -1.27
CA GLY A 159 -25.09 -7.71 -0.23
C GLY A 159 -24.90 -8.24 1.19
N TYR A 160 -24.57 -9.51 1.37
CA TYR A 160 -24.48 -10.11 2.71
C TYR A 160 -23.21 -9.70 3.44
N ASN A 161 -23.36 -9.55 4.76
CA ASN A 161 -22.25 -9.62 5.68
C ASN A 161 -21.95 -11.09 5.99
N ILE A 162 -20.68 -11.42 6.15
CA ILE A 162 -20.23 -12.79 6.33
C ILE A 162 -19.48 -12.89 7.67
N GLU A 163 -20.01 -13.69 8.58
CA GLU A 163 -19.34 -14.08 9.82
C GLU A 163 -19.12 -15.59 9.79
N VAL A 164 -17.86 -16.03 9.75
CA VAL A 164 -17.49 -17.45 9.71
C VAL A 164 -16.50 -17.71 10.82
N ASN A 165 -16.83 -18.66 11.68
CA ASN A 165 -15.93 -19.19 12.70
C ASN A 165 -15.80 -20.70 12.46
N THR A 166 -14.60 -21.16 12.15
CA THR A 166 -14.29 -22.60 12.10
C THR A 166 -13.10 -22.90 13.00
N GLU A 167 -13.09 -24.03 13.70
CA GLU A 167 -11.87 -24.41 14.45
C GLU A 167 -10.85 -25.10 13.54
N ALA A 168 -11.26 -25.66 12.40
CA ALA A 168 -10.36 -26.30 11.45
C ALA A 168 -10.82 -26.15 10.00
N GLY A 169 -9.87 -26.06 9.07
CA GLY A 169 -10.14 -25.97 7.63
C GLY A 169 -9.98 -24.56 7.06
N ASP A 170 -9.91 -24.51 5.73
CA ASP A 170 -9.69 -23.28 4.97
C ASP A 170 -11.01 -22.53 4.79
N ILE A 171 -10.94 -21.20 4.84
CA ILE A 171 -12.07 -20.33 4.50
C ILE A 171 -11.77 -19.71 3.14
N THR A 172 -12.60 -20.05 2.16
CA THR A 172 -12.56 -19.50 0.80
C THR A 172 -13.86 -18.75 0.54
N THR A 173 -13.74 -17.53 0.03
CA THR A 173 -14.91 -16.71 -0.31
C THR A 173 -14.68 -16.02 -1.65
N GLY A 174 -15.76 -15.86 -2.42
CA GLY A 174 -15.78 -14.95 -3.57
C GLY A 174 -15.78 -13.48 -3.15
N ASP A 175 -16.36 -12.61 -3.97
CA ASP A 175 -16.56 -11.21 -3.62
C ASP A 175 -17.69 -11.09 -2.56
N ILE A 176 -17.40 -10.36 -1.48
CA ILE A 176 -18.32 -10.07 -0.38
C ILE A 176 -18.76 -8.61 -0.49
N GLY A 177 -20.05 -8.37 -0.74
CA GLY A 177 -20.57 -7.01 -0.86
C GLY A 177 -20.71 -6.27 0.48
N GLY A 178 -20.89 -6.99 1.58
CA GLY A 178 -20.95 -6.45 2.94
C GLY A 178 -19.61 -6.51 3.69
N THR A 179 -19.68 -6.56 5.03
CA THR A 179 -18.51 -6.75 5.91
C THR A 179 -18.14 -8.22 6.06
N ALA A 180 -16.88 -8.52 6.35
CA ALA A 180 -16.39 -9.88 6.58
C ALA A 180 -15.73 -10.02 7.97
N ALA A 181 -16.14 -11.02 8.74
CA ALA A 181 -15.45 -11.48 9.94
C ALA A 181 -15.15 -12.97 9.79
N LEU A 182 -13.92 -13.32 9.45
CA LEU A 182 -13.51 -14.69 9.13
C LEU A 182 -12.45 -15.15 10.12
N HIS A 183 -12.73 -16.23 10.84
CA HIS A 183 -11.86 -16.81 11.85
C HIS A 183 -11.67 -18.31 11.62
N THR A 184 -10.42 -18.76 11.56
CA THR A 184 -10.04 -20.18 11.57
C THR A 184 -8.87 -20.39 12.53
N GLN A 185 -8.68 -21.57 13.13
CA GLN A 185 -7.44 -21.80 13.89
C GLN A 185 -6.30 -22.21 12.96
N GLY A 186 -6.47 -23.26 12.17
CA GLY A 186 -5.37 -23.83 11.39
C GLY A 186 -5.32 -23.44 9.92
N GLY A 187 -6.45 -23.08 9.31
CA GLY A 187 -6.57 -22.98 7.86
C GLY A 187 -6.18 -21.63 7.27
N ASN A 188 -6.09 -21.59 5.95
CA ASN A 188 -5.90 -20.39 5.17
C ASN A 188 -7.22 -19.63 5.01
N ILE A 189 -7.13 -18.30 4.91
CA ILE A 189 -8.25 -17.45 4.55
C ILE A 189 -7.95 -16.86 3.18
N LYS A 190 -8.79 -17.15 2.19
CA LYS A 190 -8.73 -16.57 0.85
C LYS A 190 -10.05 -15.91 0.50
N THR A 191 -10.01 -14.65 0.12
CA THR A 191 -11.21 -13.87 -0.18
C THR A 191 -11.00 -12.97 -1.39
N GLY A 192 -12.08 -12.73 -2.12
CA GLY A 192 -12.14 -11.76 -3.22
C GLY A 192 -12.13 -10.33 -2.71
N ARG A 193 -12.97 -9.49 -3.29
CA ARG A 193 -13.17 -8.10 -2.83
C ARG A 193 -14.14 -8.05 -1.67
N ILE A 194 -13.85 -7.21 -0.68
CA ILE A 194 -14.72 -7.00 0.49
C ILE A 194 -15.24 -5.57 0.48
N ALA A 195 -16.53 -5.42 0.81
CA ALA A 195 -17.27 -4.16 0.85
C ALA A 195 -17.35 -3.47 -0.52
N GLY A 196 -18.15 -4.01 -1.45
CA GLY A 196 -18.35 -3.44 -2.79
C GLY A 196 -18.84 -1.98 -2.79
N SER A 197 -18.67 -1.28 -3.92
CA SER A 197 -18.74 0.19 -4.12
C SER A 197 -19.96 0.99 -3.61
N GLY A 198 -20.96 0.33 -3.00
CA GLY A 198 -22.13 0.96 -2.38
C GLY A 198 -21.97 1.34 -0.90
N LEU A 199 -20.91 0.86 -0.22
CA LEU A 199 -20.64 1.19 1.19
C LEU A 199 -19.63 2.34 1.30
N ARG A 200 -19.86 3.46 0.58
CA ARG A 200 -19.19 4.74 0.90
C ARG A 200 -19.67 5.33 2.23
N ASP A 201 -20.72 4.75 2.81
CA ASP A 201 -21.36 5.20 4.05
C ASP A 201 -21.18 4.17 5.18
N ALA A 202 -20.06 3.45 5.20
CA ALA A 202 -19.63 2.70 6.37
C ALA A 202 -19.14 3.68 7.44
N SER A 203 -20.12 4.32 8.08
CA SER A 203 -20.14 4.80 9.46
C SER A 203 -18.81 4.64 10.22
N LEU A 204 -18.12 5.77 10.40
CA LEU A 204 -17.28 6.10 11.56
C LEU A 204 -16.81 4.88 12.39
N GLY A 205 -15.72 4.22 11.97
CA GLY A 205 -14.92 3.35 12.83
C GLY A 205 -15.34 1.87 12.94
N ARG A 206 -16.10 1.31 11.99
CA ARG A 206 -16.27 -0.16 11.89
C ARG A 206 -15.41 -0.73 10.77
N SER A 207 -14.54 -1.68 11.13
CA SER A 207 -13.69 -2.39 10.19
C SER A 207 -14.53 -3.14 9.15
N ALA A 208 -14.23 -2.95 7.86
CA ALA A 208 -14.93 -3.63 6.78
C ALA A 208 -14.58 -5.13 6.75
N ALA A 209 -13.37 -5.47 7.18
CA ALA A 209 -12.87 -6.84 7.21
C ALA A 209 -12.05 -7.12 8.48
N LYS A 210 -12.42 -8.18 9.21
CA LYS A 210 -11.64 -8.74 10.32
C LYS A 210 -11.29 -10.20 10.01
N LEU A 211 -10.02 -10.50 9.78
CA LEU A 211 -9.55 -11.81 9.34
C LEU A 211 -8.50 -12.36 10.32
N GLU A 212 -8.75 -13.53 10.90
CA GLU A 212 -7.89 -14.12 11.94
C GLU A 212 -7.61 -15.60 11.67
N THR A 213 -6.34 -15.99 11.72
CA THR A 213 -5.89 -17.39 11.68
C THR A 213 -4.69 -17.62 12.61
N GLU A 214 -4.53 -18.79 13.22
CA GLU A 214 -3.33 -19.07 14.03
C GLU A 214 -2.18 -19.58 13.15
N GLY A 215 -2.45 -20.46 12.19
CA GLY A 215 -1.43 -21.11 11.37
C GLY A 215 -1.37 -20.66 9.90
N GLY A 216 -2.52 -20.35 9.31
CA GLY A 216 -2.65 -20.24 7.86
C GLY A 216 -2.28 -18.89 7.27
N HIS A 217 -2.27 -18.82 5.94
CA HIS A 217 -2.07 -17.59 5.18
C HIS A 217 -3.37 -16.82 5.00
N ILE A 218 -3.27 -15.49 4.95
CA ILE A 218 -4.39 -14.61 4.62
C ILE A 218 -4.11 -14.00 3.24
N GLN A 219 -5.01 -14.23 2.28
CA GLN A 219 -4.98 -13.63 0.96
C GLN A 219 -6.30 -12.90 0.68
N VAL A 220 -6.20 -11.59 0.43
CA VAL A 220 -7.35 -10.72 0.14
C VAL A 220 -7.07 -9.99 -1.17
N LEU A 221 -8.06 -9.93 -2.07
CA LEU A 221 -7.92 -9.17 -3.31
C LEU A 221 -7.93 -7.67 -3.03
N ASP A 222 -9.07 -7.10 -2.61
CA ASP A 222 -9.20 -5.68 -2.29
C ASP A 222 -10.20 -5.47 -1.15
N VAL A 223 -10.04 -4.39 -0.38
CA VAL A 223 -10.94 -3.97 0.70
C VAL A 223 -11.29 -2.49 0.53
N ALA A 224 -12.57 -2.17 0.37
CA ALA A 224 -12.99 -0.78 0.17
C ALA A 224 -13.11 0.06 1.47
N GLY A 225 -12.87 -0.54 2.62
CA GLY A 225 -12.85 0.12 3.93
C GLY A 225 -11.62 -0.30 4.74
N ASP A 226 -11.75 -0.29 6.07
CA ASP A 226 -10.65 -0.67 6.95
C ASP A 226 -10.47 -2.20 7.00
N LEU A 227 -9.23 -2.65 7.17
CA LEU A 227 -8.86 -4.06 7.29
C LEU A 227 -8.07 -4.30 8.58
N THR A 228 -8.51 -5.29 9.35
CA THR A 228 -7.72 -5.90 10.43
C THR A 228 -7.44 -7.34 10.07
N ALA A 229 -6.16 -7.72 9.97
CA ALA A 229 -5.74 -9.08 9.67
C ALA A 229 -4.66 -9.56 10.63
N PHE A 230 -4.85 -10.76 11.19
CA PHE A 230 -3.88 -11.41 12.07
C PHE A 230 -3.61 -12.84 11.64
N THR A 231 -2.34 -13.23 11.57
CA THR A 231 -1.94 -14.63 11.45
C THR A 231 -0.83 -15.00 12.42
N GLY A 232 -0.91 -16.14 13.12
CA GLY A 232 0.16 -16.55 14.03
C GLY A 232 1.46 -16.96 13.32
N GLY A 233 1.40 -17.55 12.12
CA GLY A 233 2.59 -18.01 11.39
C GLY A 233 2.62 -17.72 9.88
N GLY A 234 1.48 -17.41 9.28
CA GLY A 234 1.35 -17.30 7.84
C GLY A 234 1.72 -15.95 7.24
N HIS A 235 1.69 -15.87 5.91
CA HIS A 235 1.81 -14.63 5.16
C HIS A 235 0.48 -13.89 5.10
N ILE A 236 0.55 -12.56 5.09
CA ILE A 236 -0.58 -11.68 4.80
C ILE A 236 -0.31 -11.02 3.46
N ASN A 237 -1.13 -11.34 2.45
CA ASN A 237 -1.07 -10.74 1.13
C ASN A 237 -2.40 -10.05 0.84
N VAL A 238 -2.36 -8.73 0.69
CA VAL A 238 -3.54 -7.90 0.40
C VAL A 238 -3.24 -7.03 -0.82
N GLY A 239 -4.21 -6.88 -1.73
CA GLY A 239 -4.10 -5.89 -2.81
C GLY A 239 -4.32 -4.48 -2.28
N ASN A 240 -5.45 -3.86 -2.60
CA ASN A 240 -5.72 -2.48 -2.20
C ASN A 240 -6.63 -2.39 -0.97
N ILE A 241 -6.31 -1.49 -0.05
CA ILE A 241 -7.09 -1.15 1.13
C ILE A 241 -7.41 0.35 1.04
N ALA A 242 -8.68 0.70 0.89
CA ALA A 242 -9.06 2.11 0.77
C ALA A 242 -9.02 2.85 2.12
N GLY A 243 -9.28 2.17 3.22
CA GLY A 243 -9.26 2.71 4.58
C GLY A 243 -7.95 2.44 5.34
N ASP A 244 -8.08 2.31 6.65
CA ASP A 244 -6.99 1.98 7.58
C ASP A 244 -6.65 0.49 7.54
N ALA A 245 -5.38 0.13 7.76
CA ALA A 245 -4.88 -1.22 7.74
C ALA A 245 -4.10 -1.55 9.01
N SER A 246 -4.53 -2.58 9.73
CA SER A 246 -3.79 -3.19 10.85
C SER A 246 -3.47 -4.64 10.51
N LEU A 247 -2.23 -4.90 10.06
CA LEU A 247 -1.80 -6.22 9.59
C LEU A 247 -0.69 -6.76 10.50
N ARG A 248 -0.91 -7.94 11.10
CA ARG A 248 0.01 -8.51 12.09
C ARG A 248 0.28 -9.98 11.82
N THR A 249 1.54 -10.40 11.83
CA THR A 249 1.91 -11.81 11.68
C THR A 249 2.99 -12.23 12.67
N GLY A 250 2.91 -13.45 13.21
CA GLY A 250 3.93 -13.96 14.13
C GLY A 250 5.23 -14.42 13.46
N GLY A 251 5.30 -14.49 12.11
CA GLY A 251 6.55 -14.87 11.44
C GLY A 251 6.57 -14.72 9.91
N GLY A 252 5.41 -14.60 9.27
CA GLY A 252 5.32 -14.47 7.83
C GLY A 252 5.61 -13.06 7.31
N HIS A 253 5.63 -12.96 5.98
CA HIS A 253 5.71 -11.70 5.25
C HIS A 253 4.36 -10.98 5.23
N ILE A 254 4.42 -9.65 5.27
CA ILE A 254 3.27 -8.78 5.01
C ILE A 254 3.51 -8.09 3.66
N ARG A 255 2.55 -8.22 2.76
CA ARG A 255 2.54 -7.51 1.47
C ARG A 255 1.21 -6.81 1.28
N ALA A 256 1.27 -5.51 0.97
CA ALA A 256 0.13 -4.69 0.63
C ALA A 256 0.40 -3.90 -0.66
N GLY A 257 -0.60 -3.80 -1.54
CA GLY A 257 -0.53 -2.95 -2.73
C GLY A 257 -0.63 -1.47 -2.36
N GLN A 258 -1.84 -0.99 -2.11
CA GLN A 258 -2.12 0.38 -1.71
C GLN A 258 -2.85 0.40 -0.36
N ILE A 259 -2.48 1.34 0.50
CA ILE A 259 -3.20 1.64 1.75
C ILE A 259 -3.58 3.13 1.73
N GLY A 260 -4.88 3.42 1.62
CA GLY A 260 -5.39 4.79 1.55
C GLY A 260 -5.33 5.54 2.88
N GLY A 261 -5.55 4.83 3.99
CA GLY A 261 -5.55 5.37 5.34
C GLY A 261 -4.21 5.20 6.09
N ARG A 262 -4.33 4.98 7.40
CA ARG A 262 -3.23 4.64 8.31
C ARG A 262 -2.82 3.18 8.13
N ALA A 263 -1.52 2.90 8.08
CA ALA A 263 -0.97 1.56 8.06
C ALA A 263 -0.22 1.26 9.37
N GLU A 264 -0.65 0.22 10.08
CA GLU A 264 0.09 -0.39 11.19
C GLU A 264 0.43 -1.83 10.82
N LEU A 265 1.72 -2.11 10.57
CA LEU A 265 2.19 -3.40 10.08
C LEU A 265 3.25 -3.99 11.01
N GLU A 266 3.05 -5.21 11.46
CA GLU A 266 3.95 -5.85 12.43
C GLU A 266 4.23 -7.32 12.08
N THR A 267 5.50 -7.72 12.11
CA THR A 267 5.91 -9.12 12.00
C THR A 267 7.07 -9.46 12.93
N ALA A 268 7.11 -10.68 13.47
CA ALA A 268 8.25 -11.05 14.32
C ALA A 268 9.55 -11.26 13.53
N GLY A 269 9.48 -11.61 12.23
CA GLY A 269 10.69 -11.92 11.45
C GLY A 269 10.58 -11.79 9.94
N GLY A 270 9.36 -11.66 9.40
CA GLY A 270 9.17 -11.53 7.96
C GLY A 270 9.54 -10.16 7.41
N ASN A 271 9.77 -10.12 6.10
CA ASN A 271 9.79 -8.88 5.32
C ASN A 271 8.41 -8.21 5.26
N ILE A 272 8.41 -6.89 5.25
CA ILE A 272 7.21 -6.06 5.04
C ILE A 272 7.40 -5.27 3.75
N THR A 273 6.42 -5.31 2.86
CA THR A 273 6.45 -4.59 1.58
C THR A 273 5.14 -3.89 1.33
N VAL A 274 5.18 -2.58 1.09
CA VAL A 274 4.01 -1.76 0.74
C VAL A 274 4.34 -0.91 -0.49
N ALA A 275 3.53 -1.00 -1.54
CA ALA A 275 3.80 -0.24 -2.75
C ALA A 275 3.43 1.24 -2.59
N HIS A 276 2.23 1.54 -2.05
CA HIS A 276 1.76 2.90 -1.85
C HIS A 276 1.05 3.07 -0.51
N ALA A 277 1.31 4.15 0.21
CA ALA A 277 0.61 4.49 1.45
C ALA A 277 0.23 5.98 1.53
N GLY A 278 -0.99 6.26 2.00
CA GLY A 278 -1.60 7.58 2.00
C GLY A 278 -1.08 8.52 3.08
N ASN A 279 -1.35 8.21 4.36
CA ASN A 279 -1.24 9.22 5.44
C ASN A 279 -0.15 8.95 6.47
N PHE A 280 -0.21 7.81 7.16
CA PHE A 280 0.72 7.49 8.24
C PHE A 280 1.05 6.01 8.19
N VAL A 281 2.33 5.69 8.31
CA VAL A 281 2.83 4.32 8.23
C VAL A 281 3.69 4.04 9.45
N SER A 282 3.25 3.10 10.29
CA SER A 282 4.01 2.57 11.42
C SER A 282 4.32 1.10 11.17
N VAL A 283 5.61 0.76 11.07
CA VAL A 283 6.03 -0.60 10.72
C VAL A 283 7.10 -1.11 11.67
N ARG A 284 6.92 -2.35 12.12
CA ARG A 284 7.87 -3.06 12.98
C ARG A 284 8.14 -4.46 12.47
N THR A 285 9.41 -4.84 12.40
CA THR A 285 9.82 -6.23 12.15
C THR A 285 10.98 -6.65 13.05
N GLY A 286 10.97 -7.87 13.58
CA GLY A 286 12.08 -8.34 14.43
C GLY A 286 13.36 -8.65 13.65
N GLY A 287 13.29 -8.95 12.35
CA GLY A 287 14.49 -9.29 11.57
C GLY A 287 14.37 -9.15 10.05
N GLY A 288 13.18 -8.91 9.52
CA GLY A 288 12.97 -8.81 8.07
C GLY A 288 13.33 -7.44 7.49
N GLN A 289 13.39 -7.40 6.16
CA GLN A 289 13.57 -6.17 5.39
C GLN A 289 12.25 -5.41 5.29
N ILE A 290 12.33 -4.08 5.38
CA ILE A 290 11.20 -3.18 5.17
C ILE A 290 11.39 -2.46 3.83
N ASP A 291 10.42 -2.57 2.93
CA ASP A 291 10.44 -1.93 1.62
C ASP A 291 9.17 -1.10 1.37
N PHE A 292 9.36 0.17 1.06
CA PHE A 292 8.29 1.10 0.68
C PHE A 292 8.53 1.69 -0.70
N GLY A 293 7.46 1.75 -1.50
CA GLY A 293 7.41 2.60 -2.69
C GLY A 293 7.12 4.06 -2.32
N GLU A 294 5.91 4.53 -2.61
CA GLU A 294 5.49 5.92 -2.37
C GLU A 294 4.72 6.06 -1.06
N VAL A 295 5.16 6.96 -0.16
CA VAL A 295 4.40 7.31 1.04
C VAL A 295 4.08 8.81 1.06
N ARG A 296 2.80 9.16 1.00
CA ARG A 296 2.32 10.56 0.96
C ARG A 296 2.05 11.17 2.33
N GLY A 297 2.84 10.78 3.33
CA GLY A 297 2.73 11.29 4.68
C GLY A 297 3.91 10.87 5.54
N SER A 298 3.69 10.59 6.83
CA SER A 298 4.78 10.27 7.77
C SER A 298 5.04 8.78 7.91
N VAL A 299 6.31 8.43 8.14
CA VAL A 299 6.78 7.05 8.28
C VAL A 299 7.51 6.87 9.60
N HIS A 300 7.15 5.85 10.35
CA HIS A 300 7.92 5.33 11.47
C HIS A 300 8.21 3.85 11.20
N ALA A 301 9.47 3.49 11.00
CA ALA A 301 9.86 2.12 10.65
C ALA A 301 11.01 1.62 11.53
N GLN A 302 10.83 0.44 12.12
CA GLN A 302 11.81 -0.18 13.00
C GLN A 302 12.06 -1.64 12.59
N THR A 303 13.33 -2.03 12.50
CA THR A 303 13.73 -3.42 12.24
C THR A 303 14.87 -3.89 13.13
N GLY A 304 14.76 -5.10 13.67
CA GLY A 304 15.78 -5.68 14.53
C GLY A 304 17.01 -6.22 13.79
N GLY A 305 16.99 -6.35 12.46
CA GLY A 305 18.15 -6.87 11.72
C GLY A 305 18.14 -6.71 10.19
N GLY A 306 16.98 -6.44 9.58
CA GLY A 306 16.89 -6.22 8.14
C GLY A 306 17.23 -4.79 7.72
N GLY A 307 17.40 -4.58 6.42
CA GLY A 307 17.53 -3.24 5.85
C GLY A 307 16.19 -2.52 5.75
N ILE A 308 16.24 -1.19 5.68
CA ILE A 308 15.08 -0.34 5.38
C ILE A 308 15.33 0.33 4.04
N ARG A 309 14.41 0.16 3.09
CA ARG A 309 14.47 0.84 1.80
C ARG A 309 13.20 1.60 1.53
N VAL A 310 13.34 2.86 1.19
CA VAL A 310 12.21 3.77 1.00
C VAL A 310 12.43 4.56 -0.27
N MET A 311 11.49 4.44 -1.22
CA MET A 311 11.64 5.13 -2.49
C MET A 311 11.34 6.62 -2.38
N TYR A 312 10.17 6.99 -1.86
CA TYR A 312 9.75 8.38 -1.67
C TYR A 312 8.87 8.55 -0.44
N VAL A 313 9.14 9.62 0.32
CA VAL A 313 8.28 10.07 1.41
C VAL A 313 8.15 11.59 1.36
N SER A 314 6.91 12.08 1.35
CA SER A 314 6.62 13.52 1.37
C SER A 314 6.67 14.12 2.78
N GLY A 315 6.31 13.35 3.81
CA GLY A 315 6.26 13.78 5.20
C GLY A 315 7.52 13.45 6.03
N PRO A 316 7.49 13.73 7.35
CA PRO A 316 8.59 13.41 8.25
C PRO A 316 8.75 11.89 8.40
N MET A 317 10.00 11.44 8.51
CA MET A 317 10.31 10.02 8.66
C MET A 317 11.27 9.75 9.82
N GLU A 318 10.99 8.66 10.54
CA GLU A 318 11.80 8.11 11.61
C GLU A 318 12.09 6.63 11.31
N LEU A 319 13.36 6.29 11.13
CA LEU A 319 13.80 4.99 10.64
C LEU A 319 14.89 4.43 11.54
N GLU A 320 14.70 3.23 12.07
CA GLU A 320 15.66 2.60 12.97
C GLU A 320 15.93 1.16 12.55
N SER A 321 17.21 0.81 12.43
CA SER A 321 17.64 -0.58 12.19
C SER A 321 18.74 -0.96 13.16
N SER A 322 18.67 -2.13 13.80
CA SER A 322 19.77 -2.53 14.69
C SER A 322 21.07 -2.79 13.92
N SER A 323 21.02 -3.43 12.76
CA SER A 323 22.23 -3.85 12.01
C SER A 323 22.13 -3.68 10.49
N GLY A 324 20.93 -3.47 9.95
CA GLY A 324 20.73 -3.37 8.50
C GLY A 324 21.03 -1.97 7.95
N SER A 325 21.25 -1.93 6.63
CA SER A 325 21.46 -0.68 5.90
C SER A 325 20.15 0.05 5.63
N ILE A 326 20.20 1.37 5.65
CA ILE A 326 19.06 2.25 5.35
C ILE A 326 19.33 2.94 4.02
N CYS A 327 18.43 2.77 3.04
CA CYS A 327 18.57 3.35 1.71
C CYS A 327 17.33 4.17 1.35
N LEU A 328 17.51 5.47 1.11
CA LEU A 328 16.43 6.44 0.90
C LEU A 328 16.63 7.16 -0.43
N THR A 329 15.91 6.78 -1.48
CA THR A 329 16.16 7.35 -2.81
C THR A 329 15.57 8.73 -3.02
N ARG A 330 14.56 9.13 -2.24
CA ARG A 330 14.00 10.48 -2.35
C ARG A 330 13.41 10.97 -1.03
N VAL A 331 14.17 11.80 -0.33
CA VAL A 331 13.77 12.39 0.96
C VAL A 331 13.33 13.83 0.74
N ALA A 332 12.04 14.12 0.95
CA ALA A 332 11.49 15.47 0.88
C ALA A 332 11.19 16.09 2.26
N GLY A 333 10.75 15.28 3.22
CA GLY A 333 10.46 15.72 4.59
C GLY A 333 11.66 15.71 5.54
N ALA A 334 11.40 16.02 6.82
CA ALA A 334 12.39 15.90 7.89
C ALA A 334 12.75 14.42 8.11
N LEU A 335 14.02 14.14 8.37
CA LEU A 335 14.54 12.78 8.40
C LEU A 335 15.31 12.51 9.68
N GLN A 336 14.88 11.50 10.42
CA GLN A 336 15.64 10.89 11.51
C GLN A 336 15.90 9.43 11.14
N ALA A 337 17.16 9.07 10.86
CA ALA A 337 17.53 7.68 10.61
C ALA A 337 18.71 7.25 11.48
N ALA A 338 18.59 6.07 12.08
CA ALA A 338 19.59 5.50 12.95
C ALA A 338 19.85 4.02 12.62
N THR A 339 21.13 3.62 12.59
CA THR A 339 21.52 2.20 12.57
C THR A 339 22.76 1.94 13.41
N SER A 340 22.90 0.76 14.03
CA SER A 340 24.10 0.48 14.84
C SER A 340 25.28 0.00 13.99
N GLY A 341 25.03 -0.76 12.93
CA GLY A 341 26.08 -1.37 12.11
C GLY A 341 25.94 -1.18 10.60
N GLY A 342 24.79 -0.69 10.12
CA GLY A 342 24.53 -0.58 8.69
C GLY A 342 25.01 0.73 8.07
N THR A 343 25.12 0.73 6.75
CA THR A 343 25.37 1.94 5.97
C THR A 343 24.05 2.70 5.78
N ILE A 344 24.10 4.03 5.92
CA ILE A 344 22.99 4.90 5.57
C ILE A 344 23.32 5.56 4.23
N THR A 345 22.46 5.35 3.23
CA THR A 345 22.53 6.08 1.96
C THR A 345 21.27 6.90 1.78
N ALA A 346 21.40 8.22 1.66
CA ALA A 346 20.28 9.14 1.57
C ALA A 346 20.43 10.14 0.42
N TRP A 347 19.46 10.12 -0.49
CA TRP A 347 19.28 11.13 -1.53
C TRP A 347 18.28 12.17 -1.03
N ILE A 348 18.81 13.26 -0.48
CA ILE A 348 18.00 14.36 0.05
C ILE A 348 17.65 15.27 -1.11
N ASN A 349 16.38 15.32 -1.50
CA ASN A 349 15.93 16.13 -2.62
C ASN A 349 14.54 16.72 -2.33
N PRO A 350 14.46 17.74 -1.46
CA PRO A 350 13.18 18.36 -1.11
C PRO A 350 12.51 19.02 -2.32
N ASP A 351 11.20 19.21 -2.22
CA ASP A 351 10.43 19.75 -3.33
C ASP A 351 10.78 21.23 -3.56
N PRO A 352 10.95 21.65 -4.82
CA PRO A 352 11.33 23.02 -5.13
C PRO A 352 10.21 24.02 -4.80
N PRO A 353 10.56 25.24 -4.37
CA PRO A 353 9.56 26.29 -4.16
C PRO A 353 8.90 26.68 -5.49
N SER A 354 7.60 27.01 -5.47
CA SER A 354 6.78 27.30 -6.65
C SER A 354 7.25 28.49 -7.51
N GLY A 355 8.20 29.29 -7.01
CA GLY A 355 8.80 30.44 -7.70
C GLY A 355 10.27 30.25 -8.13
N GLY A 356 10.82 29.04 -8.01
CA GLY A 356 12.25 28.78 -8.20
C GLY A 356 13.12 29.29 -7.04
N GLY A 357 14.40 28.90 -7.03
CA GLY A 357 15.36 29.31 -6.00
C GLY A 357 15.95 28.15 -5.20
N ASN A 358 16.45 28.45 -4.00
CA ASN A 358 17.09 27.46 -3.15
C ASN A 358 16.05 26.54 -2.52
N VAL A 359 16.32 25.24 -2.61
CA VAL A 359 15.53 24.21 -1.92
C VAL A 359 15.92 24.22 -0.44
N ARG A 360 14.98 23.96 0.47
CA ARG A 360 15.24 23.92 1.92
C ARG A 360 14.78 22.59 2.49
N LEU A 361 15.46 22.14 3.54
CA LEU A 361 14.95 21.02 4.34
C LEU A 361 13.65 21.44 5.03
N ALA A 362 12.67 20.53 5.09
CA ALA A 362 11.41 20.77 5.78
C ALA A 362 11.58 20.94 7.31
N GLY A 363 12.68 20.44 7.87
CA GLY A 363 13.01 20.53 9.29
C GLY A 363 14.42 20.03 9.58
N ALA A 364 14.78 20.04 10.87
CA ALA A 364 16.04 19.45 11.32
C ALA A 364 16.08 17.96 10.96
N SER A 365 17.19 17.51 10.39
CA SER A 365 17.39 16.13 9.97
C SER A 365 18.65 15.55 10.60
N GLN A 366 18.60 14.27 10.98
CA GLN A 366 19.69 13.56 11.64
C GLN A 366 19.87 12.16 11.05
N LEU A 367 21.10 11.85 10.66
CA LEU A 367 21.54 10.51 10.26
C LEU A 367 22.62 10.04 11.24
N ALA A 368 22.40 8.88 11.85
CA ALA A 368 23.32 8.31 12.81
C ALA A 368 23.64 6.85 12.44
N SER A 369 24.92 6.52 12.29
CA SER A 369 25.38 5.14 12.21
C SER A 369 26.35 4.84 13.34
N GLY A 370 26.30 3.66 13.95
CA GLY A 370 27.32 3.25 14.92
C GLY A 370 28.66 3.04 14.21
N ASN A 371 28.78 1.93 13.49
CA ASN A 371 30.03 1.52 12.83
C ASN A 371 30.00 1.65 11.30
N GLY A 372 28.85 1.98 10.70
CA GLY A 372 28.68 2.03 9.26
C GLY A 372 28.93 3.41 8.66
N ASP A 373 29.01 3.42 7.32
CA ASP A 373 29.22 4.63 6.54
C ASP A 373 27.91 5.42 6.39
N ILE A 374 28.03 6.72 6.18
CA ILE A 374 26.93 7.61 5.85
C ILE A 374 27.26 8.28 4.51
N LEU A 375 26.49 7.97 3.48
CA LEU A 375 26.59 8.58 2.16
C LEU A 375 25.36 9.44 1.91
N VAL A 376 25.57 10.74 1.69
CA VAL A 376 24.48 11.69 1.46
C VAL A 376 24.68 12.41 0.14
N PHE A 377 23.65 12.37 -0.68
CA PHE A 377 23.56 13.12 -1.93
C PHE A 377 22.65 14.33 -1.75
N LEU A 378 23.14 15.51 -2.16
CA LEU A 378 22.49 16.81 -1.95
C LEU A 378 22.34 17.56 -3.28
N PRO A 379 21.28 18.36 -3.51
CA PRO A 379 21.22 19.24 -4.66
C PRO A 379 22.09 20.48 -4.43
N ARG A 380 22.70 21.01 -5.50
CA ARG A 380 23.61 22.17 -5.42
C ARG A 380 22.94 23.44 -4.88
N ASN A 381 21.64 23.59 -5.08
CA ASN A 381 20.84 24.72 -4.59
C ASN A 381 20.20 24.46 -3.21
N LEU A 382 20.62 23.42 -2.48
CA LEU A 382 20.13 23.16 -1.12
C LEU A 382 20.63 24.23 -0.14
N ALA A 383 19.72 24.90 0.55
CA ALA A 383 20.00 25.79 1.66
C ALA A 383 19.83 25.03 3.00
N ALA A 384 20.96 24.69 3.62
CA ALA A 384 21.03 23.90 4.85
C ALA A 384 22.35 24.14 5.58
N THR A 385 22.37 23.84 6.88
CA THR A 385 23.60 23.83 7.69
C THR A 385 24.02 22.39 7.93
N ILE A 386 25.19 21.99 7.45
CA ILE A 386 25.75 20.66 7.66
C ILE A 386 26.57 20.64 8.94
N ASP A 387 26.31 19.66 9.79
CA ASP A 387 27.02 19.36 11.02
C ASP A 387 27.37 17.87 11.02
N ALA A 388 28.60 17.52 10.65
CA ALA A 388 29.07 16.15 10.54
C ALA A 388 30.11 15.83 11.61
N THR A 389 29.92 14.73 12.32
CA THR A 389 30.81 14.29 13.42
C THR A 389 31.18 12.81 13.27
N VAL A 390 32.47 12.51 13.36
CA VAL A 390 33.01 11.14 13.50
C VAL A 390 33.66 11.02 14.87
N ALA A 391 33.20 10.10 15.74
CA ALA A 391 33.66 10.02 17.13
C ALA A 391 35.12 9.54 17.25
N ASN A 392 35.48 8.49 16.52
CA ASN A 392 36.83 7.94 16.45
C ASN A 392 37.49 8.40 15.14
N GLY A 393 37.86 9.68 15.07
CA GLY A 393 38.28 10.37 13.84
C GLY A 393 39.73 10.16 13.41
N GLY A 394 40.17 8.91 13.23
CA GLY A 394 41.46 8.61 12.56
C GLY A 394 41.55 9.14 11.11
N GLU A 395 42.64 8.79 10.39
CA GLU A 395 42.87 9.26 9.00
C GLU A 395 41.68 9.04 8.03
N PRO A 396 41.52 9.90 7.01
CA PRO A 396 40.34 10.73 6.81
C PRO A 396 39.03 9.94 6.66
N HIS A 397 38.11 10.20 7.59
CA HIS A 397 36.78 9.61 7.62
C HIS A 397 35.68 10.52 7.05
N ILE A 398 35.93 11.81 6.79
CA ILE A 398 34.94 12.71 6.17
C ILE A 398 35.44 13.15 4.81
N GLU A 399 34.72 12.77 3.76
CA GLU A 399 35.01 13.12 2.36
C GLU A 399 33.84 13.95 1.82
N ALA A 400 34.13 15.02 1.08
CA ALA A 400 33.11 15.80 0.39
C ALA A 400 33.56 16.17 -1.02
N ASP A 401 32.58 16.36 -1.90
CA ASP A 401 32.81 16.94 -3.23
C ASP A 401 33.62 18.25 -3.11
N PRO A 402 34.65 18.50 -3.95
CA PRO A 402 35.46 19.72 -3.88
C PRO A 402 34.65 21.03 -3.91
N ALA A 403 33.45 21.01 -4.49
CA ALA A 403 32.55 22.16 -4.50
C ALA A 403 31.81 22.38 -3.16
N LEU A 404 31.90 21.44 -2.21
CA LEU A 404 31.43 21.59 -0.83
C LEU A 404 32.58 22.06 0.06
N HIS A 405 32.62 23.35 0.35
CA HIS A 405 33.60 23.91 1.28
C HIS A 405 33.26 23.57 2.73
N LEU A 406 33.82 22.47 3.25
CA LEU A 406 33.71 22.09 4.66
C LEU A 406 34.82 22.76 5.50
N THR A 407 34.43 23.29 6.66
CA THR A 407 35.36 23.71 7.70
C THR A 407 35.60 22.52 8.63
N MET A 408 36.83 22.02 8.66
CA MET A 408 37.23 20.87 9.47
C MET A 408 37.81 21.33 10.81
N GLN A 409 37.38 20.70 11.90
CA GLN A 409 37.93 20.84 13.24
C GLN A 409 38.33 19.44 13.74
N ALA A 410 39.63 19.18 13.84
CA ALA A 410 40.18 17.92 14.34
C ALA A 410 40.71 18.10 15.77
N SER A 411 40.63 17.05 16.58
CA SER A 411 41.25 17.04 17.91
C SER A 411 42.77 17.18 17.81
N ALA A 412 43.37 17.99 18.69
CA ALA A 412 44.80 18.34 18.69
C ALA A 412 45.75 17.12 18.79
N ASN A 413 45.23 15.96 19.21
CA ASN A 413 46.00 14.74 19.45
C ASN A 413 45.85 13.69 18.32
N GLY A 414 45.13 14.00 17.23
CA GLY A 414 44.94 13.11 16.07
C GLY A 414 44.05 11.88 16.29
N SER A 415 43.60 11.62 17.52
CA SER A 415 42.82 10.44 17.92
C SER A 415 41.45 10.76 18.55
N GLY A 416 40.97 12.00 18.41
CA GLY A 416 39.70 12.45 18.96
C GLY A 416 38.59 12.60 17.92
N PRO A 417 37.43 13.17 18.31
CA PRO A 417 36.34 13.38 17.38
C PRO A 417 36.76 14.34 16.26
N LEU A 418 36.37 13.99 15.03
CA LEU A 418 36.49 14.85 13.87
C LEU A 418 35.16 15.53 13.63
N HIS A 419 35.17 16.85 13.56
CA HIS A 419 33.99 17.67 13.32
C HIS A 419 34.12 18.43 12.01
N ALA A 420 33.06 18.47 11.22
CA ALA A 420 33.01 19.18 9.95
C ALA A 420 31.72 19.99 9.86
N MET A 421 31.84 21.27 9.49
CA MET A 421 30.71 22.17 9.34
C MET A 421 30.71 22.83 7.98
N ALA A 422 29.51 23.00 7.39
CA ALA A 422 29.31 23.85 6.22
C ALA A 422 27.96 24.57 6.30
N VAL A 423 27.92 25.75 5.71
CA VAL A 423 26.69 26.52 5.50
C VAL A 423 26.44 26.59 4.01
N LEU A 424 25.42 25.87 3.53
CA LEU A 424 25.08 25.82 2.11
C LEU A 424 24.05 26.89 1.78
N ASN A 425 24.29 27.67 0.71
CA ASN A 425 23.32 28.58 0.10
C ASN A 425 22.58 29.52 1.08
N GLY A 426 23.30 30.07 2.06
CA GLY A 426 22.75 30.95 3.09
C GLY A 426 22.29 30.25 4.37
N GLY A 427 22.48 28.93 4.46
CA GLY A 427 22.16 28.10 5.63
C GLY A 427 20.70 27.67 5.66
N GLY A 428 20.26 27.13 6.79
CA GLY A 428 18.89 26.67 6.96
C GLY A 428 18.76 25.70 8.11
N ALA A 429 17.77 24.81 8.03
CA ALA A 429 17.62 23.74 9.01
C ALA A 429 18.88 22.84 9.02
N PRO A 430 19.28 22.33 10.20
CA PRO A 430 20.49 21.56 10.33
C PRO A 430 20.33 20.14 9.77
N LEU A 431 21.34 19.67 9.04
CA LEU A 431 21.55 18.28 8.68
C LEU A 431 22.71 17.73 9.51
N LYS A 432 22.37 16.95 10.54
CA LYS A 432 23.31 16.36 11.48
C LYS A 432 23.70 14.96 11.03
N LEU A 433 24.99 14.70 10.85
CA LEU A 433 25.53 13.41 10.44
C LEU A 433 26.46 12.91 11.54
N ARG A 434 26.25 11.69 12.03
CA ARG A 434 27.03 11.13 13.14
C ARG A 434 27.44 9.70 12.87
N THR A 435 28.73 9.40 12.96
CA THR A 435 29.22 8.03 12.98
C THR A 435 30.28 7.81 14.05
N THR A 436 30.44 6.59 14.55
CA THR A 436 31.46 6.28 15.56
C THR A 436 32.79 5.99 14.88
N SER A 437 32.80 5.10 13.89
CA SER A 437 34.02 4.66 13.18
C SER A 437 33.88 4.60 11.65
N GLY A 438 32.69 4.86 11.11
CA GLY A 438 32.46 4.83 9.67
C GLY A 438 32.91 6.11 8.97
N LYS A 439 32.79 6.11 7.65
CA LYS A 439 33.06 7.28 6.80
C LYS A 439 31.78 8.07 6.55
N ILE A 440 31.90 9.40 6.53
CA ILE A 440 30.84 10.31 6.06
C ILE A 440 31.26 10.82 4.69
N ARG A 441 30.41 10.60 3.68
CA ARG A 441 30.57 11.10 2.32
C ARG A 441 29.44 12.04 1.95
N LEU A 442 29.80 13.22 1.49
CA LEU A 442 28.85 14.24 1.02
C LEU A 442 29.10 14.53 -0.46
N GLN A 443 28.09 14.29 -1.30
CA GLN A 443 28.21 14.46 -2.75
C GLN A 443 27.04 15.27 -3.31
N PHE A 444 27.28 16.00 -4.40
CA PHE A 444 26.19 16.62 -5.12
C PHE A 444 25.48 15.63 -6.05
N LEU A 445 24.16 15.77 -6.21
CA LEU A 445 23.32 14.89 -7.04
C LEU A 445 23.77 14.83 -8.51
N ASP A 446 24.36 15.91 -9.04
CA ASP A 446 24.84 15.96 -10.42
C ASP A 446 26.16 15.20 -10.62
N SER A 447 26.80 14.74 -9.55
CA SER A 447 28.05 13.99 -9.61
C SER A 447 27.83 12.51 -9.99
N GLU A 448 26.64 11.92 -9.77
CA GLU A 448 26.33 10.50 -10.10
C GLU A 448 24.83 10.25 -10.45
N ILE A 449 24.26 11.01 -11.38
CA ILE A 449 22.86 10.84 -11.82
C ILE A 449 22.57 9.40 -12.29
N ALA A 450 23.50 8.79 -13.03
CA ALA A 450 23.37 7.43 -13.55
C ALA A 450 23.29 6.36 -12.43
N LEU A 451 24.02 6.55 -11.32
CA LEU A 451 23.95 5.64 -10.18
C LEU A 451 22.59 5.74 -9.51
N HIS A 452 22.11 6.95 -9.26
CA HIS A 452 20.78 7.19 -8.69
C HIS A 452 19.67 6.52 -9.51
N GLU A 453 19.64 6.76 -10.82
CA GLU A 453 18.66 6.16 -11.73
C GLU A 453 18.74 4.62 -11.75
N SER A 454 19.94 4.05 -11.72
CA SER A 454 20.15 2.60 -11.67
C SER A 454 19.61 1.97 -10.39
N LEU A 455 19.80 2.63 -9.23
CA LEU A 455 19.36 2.13 -7.94
C LEU A 455 17.85 2.25 -7.77
N VAL A 456 17.26 3.36 -8.24
CA VAL A 456 15.80 3.52 -8.31
C VAL A 456 15.22 2.42 -9.18
N ARG A 457 15.78 2.18 -10.38
CA ARG A 457 15.34 1.12 -11.27
C ARG A 457 15.44 -0.26 -10.62
N GLU A 458 16.55 -0.57 -9.96
CA GLU A 458 16.73 -1.83 -9.24
C GLU A 458 15.72 -1.99 -8.10
N GLN A 459 15.42 -0.91 -7.35
CA GLN A 459 14.43 -0.94 -6.28
C GLN A 459 13.02 -1.16 -6.82
N VAL A 460 12.65 -0.46 -7.89
CA VAL A 460 11.37 -0.64 -8.61
C VAL A 460 11.24 -2.06 -9.13
N ASP A 461 12.24 -2.57 -9.83
CA ASP A 461 12.23 -3.92 -10.39
C ASP A 461 12.08 -4.96 -9.29
N ARG A 462 12.76 -4.76 -8.15
CA ARG A 462 12.64 -5.67 -7.00
C ARG A 462 11.26 -5.58 -6.35
N LEU A 463 10.69 -4.38 -6.23
CA LEU A 463 9.35 -4.18 -5.71
C LEU A 463 8.32 -4.87 -6.62
N ASN A 464 8.40 -4.61 -7.93
CA ASN A 464 7.55 -5.20 -8.95
C ASN A 464 7.65 -6.73 -8.99
N LYS A 465 8.87 -7.28 -8.94
CA LYS A 465 9.09 -8.72 -8.90
C LYS A 465 8.38 -9.34 -7.69
N ARG A 466 8.51 -8.74 -6.50
CA ARG A 466 7.85 -9.21 -5.28
C ARG A 466 6.33 -9.06 -5.31
N LEU A 467 5.81 -8.06 -6.02
CA LEU A 467 4.37 -7.88 -6.25
C LEU A 467 3.82 -8.88 -7.29
N THR A 468 4.64 -9.30 -8.26
CA THR A 468 4.24 -10.25 -9.30
C THR A 468 4.25 -11.70 -8.80
N GLU A 469 5.24 -12.06 -7.97
CA GLU A 469 5.39 -13.41 -7.36
C GLU A 469 4.17 -13.87 -6.54
N ILE A 470 3.29 -12.95 -6.13
CA ILE A 470 2.09 -13.21 -5.32
C ILE A 470 0.79 -13.29 -6.13
N GLY A 471 0.85 -13.29 -7.47
CA GLY A 471 -0.33 -13.55 -8.33
C GLY A 471 -1.22 -12.34 -8.60
N PHE A 472 -0.80 -11.12 -8.26
CA PHE A 472 -1.49 -9.91 -8.66
C PHE A 472 -0.98 -9.45 -10.04
N SER A 473 -1.81 -9.63 -11.07
CA SER A 473 -1.68 -8.86 -12.30
C SER A 473 -2.41 -7.54 -12.09
N GLN A 474 -1.75 -6.41 -12.35
CA GLN A 474 -2.40 -5.09 -12.27
C GLN A 474 -3.63 -5.07 -13.21
N ALA A 475 -4.81 -5.18 -12.61
CA ALA A 475 -6.06 -4.81 -13.25
C ALA A 475 -6.21 -3.29 -13.10
N PRO A 476 -6.26 -2.51 -14.18
CA PRO A 476 -6.67 -1.12 -14.09
C PRO A 476 -8.18 -1.11 -13.78
N PHE A 477 -8.58 -0.42 -12.70
CA PHE A 477 -9.98 -0.10 -12.48
C PHE A 477 -10.28 1.36 -12.85
N PRO A 478 -11.37 1.61 -13.57
CA PRO A 478 -11.95 2.94 -13.73
C PRO A 478 -12.80 3.29 -12.50
N PHE A 479 -12.66 4.50 -11.97
CA PHE A 479 -13.74 5.19 -11.28
C PHE A 479 -13.99 6.52 -11.97
N GLU A 480 -15.11 6.57 -12.70
CA GLU A 480 -15.75 7.80 -13.12
C GLU A 480 -16.15 8.63 -11.90
N VAL A 481 -15.80 9.91 -11.95
CA VAL A 481 -16.53 10.97 -11.26
C VAL A 481 -16.96 11.94 -12.36
N GLY A 482 -18.25 12.03 -12.65
CA GLY A 482 -18.85 13.05 -13.52
C GLY A 482 -19.92 13.86 -12.77
N PRO A 483 -20.51 14.93 -13.36
CA PRO A 483 -20.41 15.40 -14.76
C PRO A 483 -19.87 16.86 -14.86
N THR A 484 -19.45 17.44 -15.99
CA THR A 484 -20.17 17.63 -17.26
C THR A 484 -19.25 18.29 -18.31
N THR A 485 -19.42 17.95 -19.59
CA THR A 485 -19.47 18.81 -20.83
C THR A 485 -18.98 17.98 -22.04
N PRO A 486 -19.69 18.01 -23.20
CA PRO A 486 -19.85 16.85 -24.08
C PRO A 486 -18.71 16.56 -25.07
N ALA A 487 -18.68 15.30 -25.51
CA ALA A 487 -17.73 14.70 -26.44
C ALA A 487 -17.93 15.10 -27.92
N LEU A 488 -16.83 14.99 -28.68
CA LEU A 488 -16.81 14.78 -30.13
C LEU A 488 -15.94 13.53 -30.44
N PRO A 489 -16.16 12.85 -31.59
CA PRO A 489 -16.22 11.39 -31.68
C PRO A 489 -14.88 10.66 -31.74
N GLU A 490 -14.91 9.41 -31.25
CA GLU A 490 -13.82 8.45 -31.23
C GLU A 490 -13.31 8.05 -32.63
N ALA A 491 -11.99 7.85 -32.73
CA ALA A 491 -11.32 7.07 -33.76
C ALA A 491 -10.59 5.88 -33.08
N PRO A 492 -10.35 4.77 -33.81
CA PRO A 492 -10.35 3.42 -33.24
C PRO A 492 -9.07 3.06 -32.45
N VAL A 493 -9.28 2.17 -31.49
CA VAL A 493 -8.30 1.63 -30.53
C VAL A 493 -7.30 0.68 -31.21
N HIS A 494 -6.00 0.91 -30.97
CA HIS A 494 -4.95 -0.12 -31.04
C HIS A 494 -4.54 -0.54 -29.62
N PRO A 495 -4.39 -1.84 -29.32
CA PRO A 495 -4.04 -2.33 -27.99
C PRO A 495 -2.51 -2.45 -27.83
N GLN A 496 -1.86 -1.43 -27.26
CA GLN A 496 -0.49 -1.52 -26.73
C GLN A 496 -0.19 -0.33 -25.81
N ALA A 497 -0.66 -0.38 -24.56
CA ALA A 497 -0.28 0.58 -23.51
C ALA A 497 -0.65 0.04 -22.12
N LYS A 498 0.20 -0.82 -21.54
CA LYS A 498 0.19 -1.14 -20.09
C LYS A 498 1.50 -0.73 -19.39
N ALA A 499 2.54 -0.40 -20.16
CA ALA A 499 3.82 0.10 -19.66
C ALA A 499 3.84 1.64 -19.51
N ASP A 500 2.85 2.34 -20.07
CA ASP A 500 2.93 3.79 -20.28
C ASP A 500 2.67 4.61 -19.03
N TRP A 501 2.06 4.08 -17.96
CA TRP A 501 1.75 4.88 -16.78
C TRP A 501 2.99 5.11 -15.89
N LEU A 502 3.87 4.11 -15.78
CA LEU A 502 5.10 4.21 -15.00
C LEU A 502 6.13 5.07 -15.75
N GLU A 503 6.18 4.95 -17.07
CA GLU A 503 6.90 5.86 -17.95
C GLU A 503 6.30 7.28 -17.93
N SER A 504 4.97 7.43 -17.97
CA SER A 504 4.31 8.75 -17.85
C SER A 504 4.49 9.37 -16.46
N TRP A 505 4.58 8.56 -15.42
CA TRP A 505 4.87 9.00 -14.06
C TRP A 505 6.34 9.38 -13.92
N LEU A 506 7.29 8.61 -14.46
CA LEU A 506 8.72 8.95 -14.51
C LEU A 506 8.97 10.21 -15.35
N VAL A 507 8.31 10.35 -16.49
CA VAL A 507 8.32 11.56 -17.33
C VAL A 507 7.68 12.73 -16.60
N ASN A 508 6.56 12.55 -15.91
CA ASN A 508 5.99 13.61 -15.06
C ASN A 508 6.88 13.95 -13.88
N LEU A 509 7.61 12.99 -13.30
CA LEU A 509 8.59 13.22 -12.25
C LEU A 509 9.77 14.02 -12.82
N GLU A 510 10.26 13.67 -14.01
CA GLU A 510 11.32 14.41 -14.71
C GLU A 510 10.89 15.83 -15.07
N ILE A 511 9.65 16.01 -15.57
CA ILE A 511 9.02 17.32 -15.83
C ILE A 511 8.94 18.15 -14.55
N THR A 512 8.58 17.52 -13.43
CA THR A 512 8.43 18.17 -12.11
C THR A 512 9.80 18.46 -11.46
N PHE A 513 10.84 17.67 -11.74
CA PHE A 513 12.18 17.83 -11.16
C PHE A 513 13.16 18.68 -11.96
N ARG A 514 13.04 18.74 -13.30
CA ARG A 514 14.02 19.42 -14.16
C ARG A 514 13.54 20.69 -14.84
N GLY A 515 12.25 21.05 -14.74
CA GLY A 515 11.74 22.28 -15.35
C GLY A 515 11.94 22.32 -16.87
N GLY A 516 11.63 21.20 -17.54
CA GLY A 516 11.60 21.06 -19.00
C GLY A 516 11.89 19.62 -19.43
N ILE A 517 11.25 19.17 -20.50
CA ILE A 517 11.44 17.83 -21.08
C ILE A 517 12.80 17.77 -21.77
N THR A 518 13.64 16.80 -21.44
CA THR A 518 14.94 16.65 -22.11
C THR A 518 14.72 16.21 -23.57
N GLU A 519 15.14 17.02 -24.54
CA GLU A 519 15.09 16.72 -25.96
C GLU A 519 16.48 16.30 -26.45
N ASP A 520 16.53 15.20 -27.21
CA ASP A 520 17.76 14.70 -27.82
C ASP A 520 18.43 15.78 -28.71
N PRO A 521 19.77 15.98 -28.63
CA PRO A 521 20.47 17.00 -29.42
C PRO A 521 20.24 16.92 -30.93
N ASP A 522 20.08 15.73 -31.50
CA ASP A 522 19.88 15.55 -32.94
C ASP A 522 18.47 15.94 -33.37
N ASP A 523 17.48 15.67 -32.51
CA ASP A 523 16.11 16.09 -32.72
C ASP A 523 15.94 17.59 -32.54
N PHE A 524 16.64 18.19 -31.57
CA PHE A 524 16.73 19.64 -31.45
C PHE A 524 17.34 20.28 -32.70
N GLN A 525 18.45 19.73 -33.23
CA GLN A 525 19.08 20.26 -34.45
C GLN A 525 18.14 20.27 -35.65
N LYS A 526 17.30 19.25 -35.83
CA LYS A 526 16.31 19.19 -36.92
C LYS A 526 15.24 20.28 -36.84
N ARG A 527 15.03 20.88 -35.66
CA ARG A 527 14.01 21.91 -35.42
C ARG A 527 14.55 23.34 -35.48
N LEU A 528 15.86 23.52 -35.61
CA LEU A 528 16.47 24.84 -35.76
C LEU A 528 16.10 25.44 -37.13
N VAL A 529 15.55 26.65 -37.09
CA VAL A 529 15.11 27.39 -38.29
C VAL A 529 16.09 28.51 -38.63
N ASN A 530 16.65 29.17 -37.61
CA ASN A 530 17.67 30.19 -37.78
C ASN A 530 18.80 29.92 -36.78
N PHE A 531 19.98 29.55 -37.27
CA PHE A 531 21.12 29.14 -36.44
C PHE A 531 22.47 29.59 -37.04
N PRO A 532 22.81 30.90 -36.99
CA PRO A 532 24.13 31.36 -37.42
C PRO A 532 25.25 30.64 -36.65
N LYS A 533 26.43 30.50 -37.26
CA LYS A 533 27.63 29.94 -36.59
C LYS A 533 28.34 31.03 -35.76
N PRO A 534 28.97 30.68 -34.63
CA PRO A 534 29.74 31.64 -33.84
C PRO A 534 30.96 32.14 -34.60
N SER A 535 31.17 33.45 -34.58
CA SER A 535 32.43 34.06 -35.02
C SER A 535 33.53 33.78 -34.00
N TYR A 536 34.72 33.44 -34.47
CA TYR A 536 35.86 33.20 -33.60
C TYR A 536 36.28 34.49 -32.86
N PRO A 537 36.37 34.51 -31.51
CA PRO A 537 36.78 35.72 -30.79
C PRO A 537 38.21 36.15 -31.14
N ALA A 538 38.44 37.42 -31.46
CA ALA A 538 39.76 37.94 -31.82
C ALA A 538 40.81 37.74 -30.71
N LEU A 539 40.38 37.80 -29.44
CA LEU A 539 41.25 37.54 -28.28
C LEU A 539 41.64 36.05 -28.20
N ALA A 540 40.69 35.14 -28.39
CA ALA A 540 40.92 33.69 -28.42
C ALA A 540 41.81 33.29 -29.61
N GLN A 541 41.65 33.95 -30.76
CA GLN A 541 42.48 33.74 -31.94
C GLN A 541 43.93 34.15 -31.70
N ARG A 542 44.16 35.32 -31.09
CA ARG A 542 45.51 35.79 -30.73
C ARG A 542 46.15 34.92 -29.64
N ALA A 543 45.35 34.35 -28.77
CA ALA A 543 45.80 33.45 -27.69
C ALA A 543 45.94 31.97 -28.12
N GLY A 544 45.58 31.62 -29.36
CA GLY A 544 45.68 30.24 -29.85
C GLY A 544 44.70 29.25 -29.22
N LEU A 545 43.60 29.71 -28.60
CA LEU A 545 42.70 28.87 -27.80
C LEU A 545 41.72 28.08 -28.68
N GLN A 546 41.90 26.76 -28.78
CA GLN A 546 40.98 25.85 -29.48
C GLN A 546 40.25 24.94 -28.49
N GLY A 547 39.07 24.44 -28.85
CA GLY A 547 38.37 23.47 -28.01
C GLY A 547 36.88 23.33 -28.27
N ILE A 548 36.27 22.41 -27.51
CA ILE A 548 34.85 22.12 -27.57
C ILE A 548 34.12 22.98 -26.52
N VAL A 549 33.02 23.61 -26.92
CA VAL A 549 32.09 24.30 -26.00
C VAL A 549 30.75 23.59 -26.04
N LYS A 550 30.28 23.08 -24.90
CA LYS A 550 28.94 22.49 -24.75
C LYS A 550 28.06 23.39 -23.89
N LEU A 551 26.89 23.74 -24.41
CA LEU A 551 25.90 24.58 -23.75
C LEU A 551 24.59 23.79 -23.55
N GLN A 552 24.01 23.90 -22.37
CA GLN A 552 22.63 23.47 -22.13
C GLN A 552 21.70 24.62 -22.49
N VAL A 553 20.69 24.33 -23.31
CA VAL A 553 19.74 25.33 -23.84
C VAL A 553 18.30 24.92 -23.53
N ARG A 554 17.44 25.90 -23.22
CA ARG A 554 15.99 25.74 -23.10
C ARG A 554 15.32 26.30 -24.35
N VAL A 555 14.46 25.53 -24.98
CA VAL A 555 13.55 26.01 -26.04
C VAL A 555 12.21 26.31 -25.40
N LYS A 556 11.78 27.56 -25.47
CA LYS A 556 10.49 28.01 -24.95
C LYS A 556 9.35 27.65 -25.90
N LYS A 557 8.11 27.74 -25.40
CA LYS A 557 6.88 27.50 -26.18
C LYS A 557 6.74 28.42 -27.40
N ASP A 558 7.39 29.59 -27.36
CA ASP A 558 7.42 30.55 -28.46
C ASP A 558 8.53 30.28 -29.50
N GLY A 559 9.35 29.23 -29.31
CA GLY A 559 10.46 28.87 -30.20
C GLY A 559 11.74 29.70 -29.97
N SER A 560 11.78 30.57 -28.97
CA SER A 560 13.01 31.23 -28.53
C SER A 560 13.90 30.27 -27.73
N ILE A 561 15.22 30.47 -27.82
CA ILE A 561 16.22 29.61 -27.19
C ILE A 561 16.98 30.43 -26.14
N GLU A 562 17.03 29.90 -24.92
CA GLU A 562 17.79 30.47 -23.81
C GLU A 562 18.92 29.54 -23.39
N VAL A 563 20.11 30.08 -23.19
CA VAL A 563 21.21 29.30 -22.60
C VAL A 563 20.97 29.19 -21.10
N GLN A 564 20.83 27.96 -20.60
CA GLN A 564 20.68 27.69 -19.18
C GLN A 564 22.02 27.58 -18.47
N LYS A 565 22.98 26.86 -19.07
CA LYS A 565 24.24 26.54 -18.42
C LYS A 565 25.36 26.28 -19.44
N LEU A 566 26.58 26.72 -19.12
CA LEU A 566 27.80 26.25 -19.76
C LEU A 566 28.15 24.89 -19.13
N LEU A 567 28.13 23.82 -19.93
CA LEU A 567 28.45 22.46 -19.47
C LEU A 567 29.94 22.17 -19.59
N GLU A 568 30.57 22.61 -20.68
CA GLU A 568 31.98 22.33 -21.01
C GLU A 568 32.53 23.43 -21.91
N GLY A 569 33.81 23.79 -21.78
CA GLY A 569 34.52 24.71 -22.68
C GLY A 569 35.12 25.94 -22.01
N ASP A 570 36.12 26.54 -22.66
CA ASP A 570 36.83 27.73 -22.17
C ASP A 570 35.90 28.96 -22.15
N PRO A 571 35.85 29.76 -21.07
CA PRO A 571 35.01 30.95 -20.96
C PRO A 571 35.15 31.95 -22.13
N ALA A 572 36.35 32.12 -22.67
CA ALA A 572 36.61 33.05 -23.78
C ALA A 572 35.98 32.57 -25.11
N LEU A 573 35.84 31.25 -25.31
CA LEU A 573 35.14 30.66 -26.45
C LEU A 573 33.63 30.54 -26.17
N ALA A 574 33.26 30.30 -24.92
CA ALA A 574 31.88 30.16 -24.49
C ALA A 574 31.07 31.45 -24.71
N GLU A 575 31.66 32.62 -24.50
CA GLU A 575 30.98 33.90 -24.72
C GLU A 575 30.49 34.07 -26.17
N ALA A 576 31.32 33.70 -27.15
CA ALA A 576 30.95 33.72 -28.57
C ALA A 576 29.87 32.69 -28.92
N ALA A 577 29.94 31.49 -28.32
CA ALA A 577 28.89 30.49 -28.49
C ALA A 577 27.54 30.95 -27.90
N ILE A 578 27.56 31.52 -26.70
CA ILE A 578 26.35 32.03 -26.01
C ILE A 578 25.71 33.18 -26.79
N ALA A 579 26.52 34.13 -27.29
CA ALA A 579 26.02 35.28 -28.05
C ALA A 579 25.22 34.86 -29.29
N VAL A 580 25.66 33.80 -29.95
CA VAL A 580 25.01 33.26 -31.15
C VAL A 580 23.78 32.42 -30.82
N VAL A 581 23.84 31.57 -29.79
CA VAL A 581 22.67 30.75 -29.38
C VAL A 581 21.47 31.62 -28.98
N LYS A 582 21.68 32.80 -28.39
CA LYS A 582 20.58 33.75 -28.09
C LYS A 582 19.84 34.26 -29.34
N GLN A 583 20.50 34.25 -30.48
CA GLN A 583 19.92 34.64 -31.77
C GLN A 583 19.20 33.48 -32.46
N TRP A 584 19.37 32.25 -31.96
CA TRP A 584 18.76 31.08 -32.58
C TRP A 584 17.25 31.05 -32.40
N ARG A 585 16.57 30.40 -33.35
CA ARG A 585 15.14 30.10 -33.29
C ARG A 585 14.90 28.65 -33.69
N ALA A 586 14.08 27.96 -32.91
CA ALA A 586 13.61 26.61 -33.21
C ALA A 586 12.09 26.59 -33.36
N LYS A 587 11.56 25.59 -34.07
CA LYS A 587 10.13 25.28 -33.98
C LYS A 587 9.79 24.90 -32.52
N PRO A 588 8.61 25.21 -31.96
CA PRO A 588 8.24 24.76 -30.61
C PRO A 588 8.06 23.23 -30.53
N ALA A 589 8.42 22.63 -29.39
CA ALA A 589 8.26 21.19 -29.20
C ALA A 589 6.80 20.91 -28.84
N SER A 590 6.23 19.83 -29.39
CA SER A 590 4.84 19.46 -29.15
C SER A 590 4.76 17.99 -28.74
N ILE A 591 4.13 17.73 -27.60
CA ILE A 591 3.82 16.37 -27.13
C ILE A 591 2.31 16.26 -27.03
N ASN A 592 1.73 15.23 -27.66
CA ASN A 592 0.28 15.01 -27.72
C ASN A 592 -0.51 16.27 -28.16
N GLY A 593 0.04 17.02 -29.13
CA GLY A 593 -0.57 18.23 -29.68
C GLY A 593 -0.47 19.50 -28.81
N LYS A 594 0.14 19.43 -27.62
CA LYS A 594 0.37 20.59 -26.74
C LYS A 594 1.83 21.04 -26.79
N GLN A 595 2.03 22.35 -26.92
CA GLN A 595 3.37 22.95 -26.92
C GLN A 595 4.00 22.88 -25.53
N VAL A 596 5.21 22.36 -25.47
CA VAL A 596 5.98 22.12 -24.24
C VAL A 596 7.36 22.76 -24.33
N GLU A 597 7.92 23.10 -23.17
CA GLU A 597 9.30 23.57 -23.07
C GLU A 597 10.24 22.38 -22.98
N VAL A 598 11.33 22.46 -23.74
CA VAL A 598 12.31 21.38 -23.83
C VAL A 598 13.71 21.88 -23.51
N ILE A 599 14.54 21.03 -22.94
CA ILE A 599 15.94 21.28 -22.61
C ILE A 599 16.79 20.40 -23.50
N SER A 600 17.76 20.97 -24.21
CA SER A 600 18.69 20.21 -25.04
C SER A 600 20.13 20.68 -24.87
N THR A 601 21.08 19.98 -25.49
CA THR A 601 22.52 20.31 -25.42
C THR A 601 23.05 20.66 -26.81
N VAL A 602 23.82 21.75 -26.91
CA VAL A 602 24.45 22.20 -28.15
C VAL A 602 25.96 22.15 -28.00
N THR A 603 26.64 21.60 -29.01
CA THR A 603 28.10 21.47 -29.02
C THR A 603 28.70 22.31 -30.15
N PHE A 604 29.69 23.13 -29.82
CA PHE A 604 30.50 23.90 -30.77
C PHE A 604 31.94 23.41 -30.74
N ASN A 605 32.56 23.28 -31.91
CA ASN A 605 33.98 22.94 -32.04
C ASN A 605 34.72 24.13 -32.65
N PHE A 606 35.56 24.81 -31.85
CA PHE A 606 36.37 25.94 -32.29
C PHE A 606 37.77 25.47 -32.69
N GLN A 607 38.07 25.54 -33.99
CA GLN A 607 39.36 25.19 -34.57
C GLN A 607 39.96 26.41 -35.28
N LEU A 608 41.27 26.63 -35.16
CA LEU A 608 41.98 27.61 -35.98
C LEU A 608 42.36 26.92 -37.30
N HIS A 609 42.04 27.58 -38.41
CA HIS A 609 42.44 27.16 -39.74
C HIS A 609 43.69 27.91 -40.20
#